data_AF-A0A956QJ23-F1
#
_entry.id   AF-A0A956QJ23-F1
#
_cell.length_a   1.000
_cell.length_b   1.000
_cell.length_c   1.000
_cell.angle_alpha   90.00
_cell.angle_beta   90.00
_cell.angle_gamma   90.00
#
_symmetry.space_group_name_H-M   'P 1'
#
loop_
_entity.id
_entity.type
_entity.pdbx_description
1 polymer ?
#
loop_
_entity_poly.entity_id
_entity_poly.type
_entity_poly.pdbx_seq_one_letter_code
_entity_poly.pdbx_strand_id
1 'polypeptide(L)'
;MRVIALVILALLCAGCRSEGRQERRARVAVVGVAHPTEAAPSQSHEYTGTVESLNQVAVVPQVAGQLESVEVSVGDSVEKGQLLAVVDDSQLEAQVNQARATAAAGQASVQTALANLAASRDQTRTQQQAVAQAEAQLIQSAAAVEKAQVQQRLALSNLKRIEEVAAKDLIATQVVDEARAESESAAADVKAANAQQTAVQGKLQQARSQVKTAAQQEKAAEAQVNTARA
;
A
#
# COMPACT_ATOMS: atom_id res chain seq x y z
N MET A 1 81.78 -141.24 63.65
CA MET A 1 81.26 -142.45 62.97
C MET A 1 79.81 -142.15 62.65
N ARG A 2 79.55 -141.65 61.44
CA ARG A 2 79.38 -142.45 60.22
C ARG A 2 78.03 -143.16 60.22
N VAL A 3 77.13 -142.50 59.47
CA VAL A 3 76.24 -143.07 58.47
C VAL A 3 75.22 -144.07 58.97
N ILE A 4 74.09 -144.07 58.28
CA ILE A 4 73.28 -145.26 58.11
C ILE A 4 72.60 -145.60 59.45
N ALA A 5 71.31 -145.52 59.49
CA ALA A 5 70.57 -146.46 58.69
C ALA A 5 69.14 -146.01 58.82
N LEU A 6 68.38 -146.09 57.74
CA LEU A 6 67.43 -147.20 57.69
C LEU A 6 66.66 -147.24 59.01
N VAL A 7 65.44 -146.77 59.05
CA VAL A 7 64.40 -147.31 58.20
C VAL A 7 63.20 -146.68 58.86
N ILE A 8 62.44 -145.91 58.10
CA ILE A 8 61.29 -146.56 57.49
C ILE A 8 60.49 -147.24 58.62
N LEU A 9 59.97 -146.42 59.50
CA LEU A 9 58.58 -146.57 59.83
C LEU A 9 58.00 -145.16 59.80
N ALA A 10 57.85 -144.62 58.59
CA ALA A 10 56.66 -144.91 57.82
C ALA A 10 55.45 -144.50 58.67
N LEU A 11 54.80 -143.42 58.26
CA LEU A 11 53.64 -143.61 57.40
C LEU A 11 52.46 -144.04 58.27
N LEU A 12 51.35 -143.37 58.05
CA LEU A 12 50.13 -143.43 58.86
C LEU A 12 50.27 -142.60 60.13
N CYS A 13 49.37 -141.70 60.47
CA CYS A 13 48.07 -141.28 59.98
C CYS A 13 47.69 -140.27 61.09
N ALA A 14 46.89 -139.24 60.96
CA ALA A 14 46.00 -138.75 59.95
C ALA A 14 45.41 -137.48 60.58
N GLY A 15 45.10 -136.49 59.75
CA GLY A 15 44.04 -135.53 60.05
C GLY A 15 44.40 -134.41 61.04
N CYS A 16 43.85 -133.21 60.91
CA CYS A 16 42.91 -132.68 59.93
C CYS A 16 42.76 -131.18 60.28
N ARG A 17 42.45 -130.33 59.28
CA ARG A 17 41.17 -129.59 59.17
C ARG A 17 41.26 -128.09 58.77
N SER A 18 40.83 -127.85 57.51
CA SER A 18 40.08 -126.74 56.88
C SER A 18 40.49 -125.28 57.12
N GLU A 19 40.94 -124.51 56.11
CA GLU A 19 40.23 -123.97 54.90
C GLU A 19 39.25 -122.82 55.22
N GLY A 20 39.25 -121.67 54.53
CA GLY A 20 39.81 -121.37 53.21
C GLY A 20 39.98 -119.87 52.92
N ARG A 21 40.67 -119.61 51.81
CA ARG A 21 41.18 -118.34 51.28
C ARG A 21 40.75 -118.22 49.82
N GLN A 22 40.27 -117.04 49.39
CA GLN A 22 40.29 -116.50 48.01
C GLN A 22 39.48 -115.19 47.99
N GLU A 23 39.74 -114.13 47.23
CA GLU A 23 40.87 -113.64 46.43
C GLU A 23 40.55 -112.15 46.10
N ARG A 24 41.57 -111.35 45.77
CA ARG A 24 41.49 -109.89 45.49
C ARG A 24 40.74 -109.56 44.19
N ARG A 25 39.93 -108.48 44.20
CA ARG A 25 39.54 -107.69 43.01
C ARG A 25 39.85 -106.21 43.22
N ALA A 26 40.51 -105.59 42.25
CA ALA A 26 40.85 -104.17 42.25
C ALA A 26 39.58 -103.29 42.09
N ARG A 27 39.47 -102.22 42.88
CA ARG A 27 38.45 -101.17 42.74
C ARG A 27 39.04 -100.02 41.92
N VAL A 28 38.40 -99.70 40.80
CA VAL A 28 38.67 -98.49 40.00
C VAL A 28 37.92 -97.32 40.64
N ALA A 29 38.58 -96.16 40.78
CA ALA A 29 37.95 -94.93 41.25
C ALA A 29 37.09 -94.30 40.14
N VAL A 30 35.83 -93.98 40.46
CA VAL A 30 34.91 -93.29 39.55
C VAL A 30 35.17 -91.79 39.69
N VAL A 31 35.58 -91.13 38.61
CA VAL A 31 35.73 -89.67 38.53
C VAL A 31 34.42 -89.04 38.10
N GLY A 32 33.98 -87.99 38.81
CA GLY A 32 32.80 -87.20 38.44
C GLY A 32 33.06 -86.43 37.15
N VAL A 33 32.22 -86.67 36.14
CA VAL A 33 32.23 -85.92 34.88
C VAL A 33 31.21 -84.80 34.98
N ALA A 34 31.66 -83.55 34.82
CA ALA A 34 30.77 -82.41 34.68
C ALA A 34 30.25 -82.35 33.23
N HIS A 35 28.93 -82.21 33.06
CA HIS A 35 28.34 -81.91 31.76
C HIS A 35 28.46 -80.41 31.50
N PRO A 36 29.13 -79.97 30.41
CA PRO A 36 29.14 -78.56 30.03
C PRO A 36 27.73 -78.17 29.58
N THR A 37 27.16 -77.13 30.17
CA THR A 37 26.00 -76.45 29.60
C THR A 37 26.50 -75.60 28.43
N GLU A 38 26.05 -75.88 27.21
CA GLU A 38 26.28 -75.00 26.07
C GLU A 38 25.52 -73.69 26.28
N ALA A 39 26.15 -72.73 26.95
CA ALA A 39 25.76 -71.34 26.80
C ALA A 39 26.29 -70.87 25.44
N ALA A 40 25.40 -70.75 24.45
CA ALA A 40 25.75 -70.10 23.20
C ALA A 40 26.37 -68.73 23.51
N PRO A 41 27.59 -68.43 23.07
CA PRO A 41 28.13 -67.10 23.24
C PRO A 41 27.22 -66.15 22.46
N SER A 42 26.54 -65.23 23.16
CA SER A 42 25.91 -64.10 22.50
C SER A 42 27.03 -63.27 21.87
N GLN A 43 27.31 -63.51 20.59
CA GLN A 43 28.24 -62.69 19.81
C GLN A 43 27.55 -61.36 19.53
N SER A 44 27.57 -60.45 20.50
CA SER A 44 27.23 -59.05 20.27
C SER A 44 28.41 -58.40 19.54
N HIS A 45 28.23 -58.10 18.27
CA HIS A 45 29.19 -57.29 17.52
C HIS A 45 28.80 -55.83 17.67
N GLU A 46 29.62 -55.07 18.40
CA GLU A 46 29.54 -53.61 18.40
C GLU A 46 30.27 -53.08 17.18
N TYR A 47 29.50 -52.42 16.31
CA TYR A 47 30.05 -51.68 15.18
C TYR A 47 29.86 -50.19 15.45
N THR A 48 30.93 -49.42 15.36
CA THR A 48 30.86 -47.97 15.32
C THR A 48 30.53 -47.53 13.89
N GLY A 49 29.41 -46.87 13.70
CA GLY A 49 29.00 -46.27 12.44
C GLY A 49 28.49 -44.86 12.65
N THR A 50 28.65 -44.02 11.64
CA THR A 50 28.12 -42.65 11.63
C THR A 50 26.77 -42.65 10.92
N VAL A 51 25.76 -42.03 11.53
CA VAL A 51 24.45 -41.83 10.90
C VAL A 51 24.47 -40.47 10.22
N GLU A 52 24.26 -40.43 8.91
CA GLU A 52 24.14 -39.21 8.14
C GLU A 52 22.76 -39.13 7.47
N SER A 53 22.23 -37.91 7.30
CA SER A 53 20.96 -37.70 6.62
C SER A 53 21.14 -37.81 5.10
N LEU A 54 20.26 -38.57 4.44
CA LEU A 54 20.24 -38.66 2.97
C LEU A 54 19.84 -37.33 2.31
N ASN A 55 19.01 -36.53 2.97
CA ASN A 55 18.55 -35.23 2.49
C ASN A 55 18.77 -34.18 3.58
N GLN A 56 19.46 -33.10 3.24
CA GLN A 56 19.68 -31.96 4.12
C GLN A 56 19.20 -30.70 3.43
N VAL A 57 18.45 -29.86 4.15
CA VAL A 57 17.94 -28.58 3.64
C VAL A 57 18.43 -27.49 4.57
N ALA A 58 19.12 -26.50 4.00
CA ALA A 58 19.50 -25.29 4.73
C ALA A 58 18.31 -24.32 4.77
N VAL A 59 17.85 -23.99 5.98
CA VAL A 59 16.84 -22.95 6.19
C VAL A 59 17.56 -21.64 6.43
N VAL A 60 17.29 -20.64 5.58
CA VAL A 60 17.89 -19.31 5.66
C VAL A 60 16.78 -18.25 5.70
N PRO A 61 16.96 -17.16 6.47
CA PRO A 61 16.00 -16.07 6.49
C PRO A 61 15.98 -15.37 5.12
N GLN A 62 14.80 -14.90 4.69
CA GLN A 62 14.65 -14.17 3.43
C GLN A 62 15.12 -12.72 3.53
N VAL A 63 15.16 -12.17 4.75
CA VAL A 63 15.59 -10.80 5.05
C VAL A 63 16.73 -10.85 6.07
N ALA A 64 17.69 -9.95 5.93
CA ALA A 64 18.75 -9.79 6.92
C ALA A 64 18.18 -9.08 8.15
N GLY A 65 18.44 -9.63 9.34
CA GLY A 65 17.95 -9.07 10.61
C GLY A 65 18.58 -9.78 11.80
N GLN A 66 18.34 -9.24 12.98
CA GLN A 66 18.81 -9.85 14.23
C GLN A 66 17.81 -10.94 14.66
N LEU A 67 18.31 -12.10 15.08
CA LEU A 67 17.47 -13.14 15.67
C LEU A 67 16.91 -12.65 17.01
N GLU A 68 15.58 -12.64 17.14
CA GLU A 68 14.87 -12.29 18.37
C GLU A 68 14.73 -13.52 19.27
N SER A 69 14.24 -14.64 18.71
CA SER A 69 14.09 -15.90 19.43
C SER A 69 14.29 -17.12 18.53
N VAL A 70 14.64 -18.25 19.14
CA VAL A 70 14.67 -19.57 18.50
C VAL A 70 13.74 -20.48 19.31
N GLU A 71 12.74 -21.05 18.65
CA GLU A 71 11.63 -21.77 19.29
C GLU A 71 11.83 -23.29 19.29
N VAL A 72 12.96 -23.78 18.77
CA VAL A 72 13.27 -25.21 18.61
C VAL A 72 14.68 -25.53 19.10
N SER A 73 14.87 -26.74 19.62
CA SER A 73 16.16 -27.25 20.09
C SER A 73 16.75 -28.31 19.17
N VAL A 74 18.05 -28.55 19.29
CA VAL A 74 18.74 -29.58 18.50
C VAL A 74 18.20 -30.97 18.87
N GLY A 75 17.66 -31.68 17.88
CA GLY A 75 17.06 -33.01 18.06
C GLY A 75 15.54 -33.03 18.04
N ASP A 76 14.88 -31.86 18.07
CA ASP A 76 13.44 -31.77 17.99
C ASP A 76 12.92 -32.17 16.59
N SER A 77 11.81 -32.90 16.57
CA SER A 77 11.07 -33.20 15.34
C SER A 77 10.16 -32.03 15.01
N VAL A 78 10.25 -31.50 13.78
CA VAL A 78 9.48 -30.32 13.35
C VAL A 78 8.61 -30.63 12.14
N GLU A 79 7.43 -30.02 12.10
CA GLU A 79 6.47 -30.18 11.01
C GLU A 79 6.58 -29.04 9.98
N LYS A 80 6.07 -29.28 8.76
CA LYS A 80 6.03 -28.24 7.72
C LYS A 80 5.14 -27.07 8.15
N GLY A 81 5.72 -25.88 8.19
CA GLY A 81 5.01 -24.64 8.57
C GLY A 81 5.15 -24.28 10.05
N GLN A 82 5.86 -25.08 10.84
CA GLN A 82 6.18 -24.75 12.22
C GLN A 82 7.14 -23.55 12.31
N LEU A 83 6.89 -22.64 13.25
CA LEU A 83 7.78 -21.54 13.57
C LEU A 83 9.06 -22.09 14.20
N LEU A 84 10.21 -21.80 13.58
CA LEU A 84 11.51 -22.26 14.06
C LEU A 84 12.27 -21.15 14.78
N ALA A 85 12.18 -19.91 14.30
CA ALA A 85 12.84 -18.75 14.86
C ALA A 85 12.14 -17.46 14.43
N VAL A 86 12.24 -16.42 15.25
CA VAL A 86 11.73 -15.08 14.99
C VAL A 86 12.91 -14.14 14.74
N VAL A 87 12.80 -13.30 13.71
CA VAL A 87 13.78 -12.26 13.37
C VAL A 87 13.15 -10.92 13.72
N ASP A 88 13.89 -10.04 14.41
CA ASP A 88 13.46 -8.70 14.77
C ASP A 88 13.10 -7.90 13.50
N ASP A 89 11.84 -7.50 13.40
CA ASP A 89 11.27 -6.78 12.27
C ASP A 89 10.94 -5.32 12.59
N SER A 90 11.34 -4.80 13.76
CA SER A 90 11.04 -3.43 14.20
C SER A 90 11.44 -2.34 13.19
N GLN A 91 12.58 -2.53 12.51
CA GLN A 91 13.03 -1.62 11.46
C GLN A 91 12.17 -1.71 10.19
N LEU A 92 11.65 -2.89 9.85
CA LEU A 92 10.73 -3.08 8.73
C LEU A 92 9.35 -2.49 9.07
N GLU A 93 8.84 -2.71 10.29
CA GLU A 93 7.61 -2.08 10.76
C GLU A 93 7.70 -0.56 10.72
N ALA A 94 8.82 0.01 11.19
CA ALA A 94 9.08 1.45 11.11
C ALA A 94 9.07 1.95 9.65
N GLN A 95 9.68 1.22 8.71
CA GLN A 95 9.64 1.56 7.27
C GLN A 95 8.23 1.47 6.70
N VAL A 96 7.45 0.45 7.07
CA VAL A 96 6.06 0.31 6.65
C VAL A 96 5.19 1.45 7.20
N ASN A 97 5.39 1.82 8.47
CA ASN A 97 4.68 2.92 9.09
C ASN A 97 5.05 4.27 8.45
N GLN A 98 6.34 4.48 8.16
CA GLN A 98 6.82 5.65 7.42
C GLN A 98 6.20 5.72 6.02
N ALA A 99 6.17 4.60 5.28
CA ALA A 99 5.54 4.53 3.96
C ALA A 99 4.04 4.80 4.01
N ARG A 100 3.33 4.26 5.01
CA ARG A 100 1.91 4.56 5.27
C ARG A 100 1.68 6.03 5.56
N ALA A 101 2.51 6.64 6.41
CA ALA A 101 2.43 8.07 6.72
C ALA A 101 2.66 8.94 5.47
N THR A 102 3.67 8.61 4.66
CA THR A 102 3.93 9.29 3.37
C THR A 102 2.75 9.15 2.42
N ALA A 103 2.16 7.96 2.30
CA ALA A 103 0.98 7.74 1.46
C ALA A 103 -0.24 8.54 1.95
N ALA A 104 -0.51 8.56 3.26
CA ALA A 104 -1.58 9.35 3.85
C ALA A 104 -1.37 10.86 3.65
N ALA A 105 -0.13 11.35 3.79
CA ALA A 105 0.22 12.75 3.52
C ALA A 105 0.01 13.11 2.03
N GLY A 106 0.38 12.22 1.11
CA GLY A 106 0.13 12.38 -0.32
C GLY A 106 -1.37 12.45 -0.63
N GLN A 107 -2.17 11.54 -0.06
CA GLN A 107 -3.63 11.57 -0.19
C GLN A 107 -4.23 12.88 0.33
N ALA A 108 -3.80 13.36 1.50
CA ALA A 108 -4.25 14.64 2.05
C ALA A 108 -3.87 15.84 1.18
N SER A 109 -2.67 15.80 0.57
CA SER A 109 -2.22 16.82 -0.39
C SER A 109 -3.12 16.88 -1.63
N VAL A 110 -3.44 15.73 -2.23
CA VAL A 110 -4.37 15.64 -3.37
C VAL A 110 -5.75 16.17 -3.01
N GLN A 111 -6.29 15.82 -1.83
CA GLN A 111 -7.59 16.31 -1.39
C GLN A 111 -7.60 17.84 -1.21
N THR A 112 -6.54 18.39 -0.64
CA THR A 112 -6.38 19.85 -0.49
C THR A 112 -6.32 20.54 -1.86
N ALA A 113 -5.56 19.97 -2.81
CA ALA A 113 -5.48 20.51 -4.17
C ALA A 113 -6.84 20.45 -4.89
N LEU A 114 -7.62 19.37 -4.71
CA LEU A 114 -8.96 19.25 -5.28
C LEU A 114 -9.94 20.27 -4.68
N ALA A 115 -9.88 20.50 -3.37
CA ALA A 115 -10.69 21.52 -2.69
C ALA A 115 -10.36 22.93 -3.22
N ASN A 116 -9.07 23.24 -3.42
CA ASN A 116 -8.64 24.51 -4.00
C ASN A 116 -9.12 24.67 -5.45
N LEU A 117 -9.09 23.61 -6.26
CA LEU A 117 -9.64 23.62 -7.62
C LEU A 117 -11.15 23.87 -7.62
N ALA A 118 -11.89 23.24 -6.71
CA ALA A 118 -13.33 23.48 -6.58
C ALA A 118 -13.63 24.94 -6.20
N ALA A 119 -12.92 25.50 -5.21
CA ALA A 119 -13.06 26.90 -4.82
C ALA A 119 -12.74 27.87 -5.99
N SER A 120 -11.69 27.57 -6.77
CA SER A 120 -11.32 28.38 -7.93
C SER A 120 -12.39 28.32 -9.04
N ARG A 121 -13.01 27.16 -9.27
CA ARG A 121 -14.15 27.02 -10.20
C ARG A 121 -15.36 27.84 -9.77
N ASP A 122 -15.70 27.80 -8.49
CA ASP A 122 -16.81 28.59 -7.94
C ASP A 122 -16.55 30.10 -8.07
N GLN A 123 -15.30 30.53 -7.87
CA GLN A 123 -14.88 31.90 -8.13
C GLN A 123 -15.07 32.26 -9.61
N THR A 124 -14.59 31.44 -10.55
CA THR A 124 -14.79 31.66 -11.99
C THR A 124 -16.28 31.77 -12.34
N ARG A 125 -17.12 30.90 -11.80
CA ARG A 125 -18.58 30.93 -12.01
C ARG A 125 -19.21 32.22 -11.51
N THR A 126 -18.79 32.70 -10.34
CA THR A 126 -19.27 33.98 -9.78
C THR A 126 -18.86 35.15 -10.67
N GLN A 127 -17.64 35.16 -11.19
CA GLN A 127 -17.18 36.19 -12.13
C GLN A 127 -17.94 36.13 -13.47
N GLN A 128 -18.28 34.94 -13.95
CA GLN A 128 -19.10 34.78 -15.16
C GLN A 128 -20.52 35.34 -14.96
N GLN A 129 -21.10 35.15 -13.77
CA GLN A 129 -22.39 35.77 -13.43
C GLN A 129 -22.30 37.30 -13.42
N ALA A 130 -21.20 37.87 -12.93
CA ALA A 130 -20.96 39.32 -12.99
C ALA A 130 -20.85 39.83 -14.43
N VAL A 131 -20.22 39.07 -15.34
CA VAL A 131 -20.22 39.38 -16.78
C VAL A 131 -21.64 39.38 -17.34
N ALA A 132 -22.44 38.36 -17.06
CA ALA A 132 -23.83 38.29 -17.53
C ALA A 132 -24.68 39.48 -17.03
N GLN A 133 -24.48 39.91 -15.78
CA GLN A 133 -25.14 41.12 -15.25
C GLN A 133 -24.68 42.39 -15.96
N ALA A 134 -23.38 42.53 -16.24
CA ALA A 134 -22.85 43.67 -16.98
C ALA A 134 -23.35 43.69 -18.44
N GLU A 135 -23.51 42.54 -19.09
CA GLU A 135 -24.09 42.41 -20.42
C GLU A 135 -25.58 42.82 -20.43
N ALA A 136 -26.34 42.42 -19.42
CA ALA A 136 -27.72 42.87 -19.26
C ALA A 136 -27.81 44.40 -19.10
N GLN A 137 -26.92 45.01 -18.30
CA GLN A 137 -26.83 46.47 -18.18
C GLN A 137 -26.44 47.13 -19.52
N LEU A 138 -25.56 46.50 -20.30
CA LEU A 138 -25.16 47.02 -21.61
C LEU A 138 -26.36 47.06 -22.56
N ILE A 139 -27.17 46.00 -22.60
CA ILE A 139 -28.39 45.93 -23.41
C ILE A 139 -29.37 47.04 -23.00
N GLN A 140 -29.58 47.24 -21.69
CA GLN A 140 -30.44 48.33 -21.20
C GLN A 140 -29.91 49.71 -21.61
N SER A 141 -28.60 49.93 -21.50
CA SER A 141 -27.99 51.22 -21.90
C SER A 141 -28.05 51.45 -23.41
N ALA A 142 -27.92 50.39 -24.23
CA ALA A 142 -28.07 50.47 -25.67
C ALA A 142 -29.50 50.85 -26.07
N ALA A 143 -30.51 50.27 -25.41
CA ALA A 143 -31.91 50.64 -25.61
C ALA A 143 -32.18 52.11 -25.23
N ALA A 144 -31.54 52.62 -24.17
CA ALA A 144 -31.65 54.04 -23.79
C ALA A 144 -31.04 54.97 -24.84
N VAL A 145 -29.89 54.60 -25.41
CA VAL A 145 -29.25 55.33 -26.53
C VAL A 145 -30.18 55.32 -27.75
N GLU A 146 -30.74 54.17 -28.12
CA GLU A 146 -31.65 54.06 -29.25
C GLU A 146 -32.88 54.98 -29.07
N LYS A 147 -33.47 54.98 -27.87
CA LYS A 147 -34.59 55.87 -27.54
C LYS A 147 -34.21 57.35 -27.70
N ALA A 148 -33.05 57.76 -27.17
CA ALA A 148 -32.56 59.14 -27.30
C ALA A 148 -32.31 59.52 -28.77
N GLN A 149 -31.76 58.59 -29.57
CA GLN A 149 -31.53 58.81 -31.00
C GLN A 149 -32.83 58.98 -31.79
N VAL A 150 -33.88 58.21 -31.45
CA VAL A 150 -35.21 58.37 -32.05
C VAL A 150 -35.79 59.76 -31.72
N GLN A 151 -35.65 60.22 -30.48
CA GLN A 151 -36.10 61.55 -30.06
C GLN A 151 -35.33 62.67 -30.79
N GLN A 152 -34.01 62.54 -30.90
CA GLN A 152 -33.19 63.47 -31.67
C GLN A 152 -33.60 63.51 -33.14
N ARG A 153 -33.86 62.35 -33.76
CA ARG A 153 -34.29 62.27 -35.16
C ARG A 153 -35.63 62.97 -35.38
N LEU A 154 -36.57 62.81 -34.44
CA LEU A 154 -37.84 63.51 -34.46
C LEU A 154 -37.65 65.03 -34.35
N ALA A 155 -36.85 65.49 -33.38
CA ALA A 155 -36.56 66.90 -33.18
C ALA A 155 -35.89 67.54 -34.42
N LEU A 156 -34.91 66.86 -35.02
CA LEU A 156 -34.27 67.29 -36.28
C LEU A 156 -35.26 67.37 -37.45
N SER A 157 -36.17 66.39 -37.56
CA SER A 157 -37.20 66.40 -38.62
C SER A 157 -38.18 67.56 -38.44
N ASN A 158 -38.55 67.88 -37.20
CA ASN A 158 -39.37 69.03 -36.87
C ASN A 158 -38.66 70.35 -37.16
N LEU A 159 -37.39 70.49 -36.76
CA LEU A 159 -36.56 71.65 -37.07
C LEU A 159 -36.50 71.89 -38.57
N LYS A 160 -36.17 70.86 -39.37
CA LYS A 160 -36.10 70.96 -40.82
C LYS A 160 -37.42 71.43 -41.44
N ARG A 161 -38.55 70.87 -40.99
CA ARG A 161 -39.88 71.27 -41.44
C ARG A 161 -40.17 72.74 -41.11
N ILE A 162 -39.77 73.20 -39.93
CA ILE A 162 -39.95 74.60 -39.49
C ILE A 162 -39.04 75.53 -40.30
N GLU A 163 -37.79 75.15 -40.56
CA GLU A 163 -36.86 75.91 -41.41
C GLU A 163 -37.38 76.07 -42.85
N GLU A 164 -37.98 75.02 -43.44
CA GLU A 164 -38.59 75.07 -44.77
C GLU A 164 -39.79 76.02 -44.85
N VAL A 165 -40.55 76.16 -43.77
CA VAL A 165 -41.70 77.08 -43.68
C VAL A 165 -41.24 78.51 -43.37
N ALA A 166 -40.22 78.67 -42.52
CA ALA A 166 -39.60 79.96 -42.22
C ALA A 166 -38.99 80.61 -43.47
N ALA A 167 -38.38 79.81 -44.35
CA ALA A 167 -37.82 80.28 -45.62
C ALA A 167 -38.86 80.91 -46.58
N LYS A 168 -40.16 80.74 -46.31
CA LYS A 168 -41.26 81.36 -47.06
C LYS A 168 -41.81 82.63 -46.40
N ASP A 169 -41.14 83.17 -45.37
CA ASP A 169 -41.59 84.29 -44.51
C ASP A 169 -42.95 84.05 -43.82
N LEU A 170 -43.31 82.78 -43.59
CA LEU A 170 -44.63 82.39 -43.07
C LEU A 170 -44.68 82.26 -41.54
N ILE A 171 -43.54 82.30 -40.83
CA ILE A 171 -43.45 82.13 -39.37
C ILE A 171 -42.35 83.00 -38.75
N ALA A 172 -42.48 83.29 -37.44
CA ALA A 172 -41.53 84.09 -36.69
C ALA A 172 -40.21 83.33 -36.40
N THR A 173 -39.07 84.05 -36.45
CA THR A 173 -37.73 83.50 -36.16
C THR A 173 -37.63 82.84 -34.78
N GLN A 174 -38.37 83.34 -33.79
CA GLN A 174 -38.44 82.74 -32.46
C GLN A 174 -38.82 81.24 -32.50
N VAL A 175 -39.71 80.84 -33.42
CA VAL A 175 -40.15 79.45 -33.56
C VAL A 175 -39.02 78.56 -34.11
N VAL A 176 -38.15 79.11 -34.96
CA VAL A 176 -36.96 78.42 -35.47
C VAL A 176 -35.93 78.26 -34.36
N ASP A 177 -35.72 79.31 -33.56
CA ASP A 177 -34.77 79.29 -32.43
C ASP A 177 -35.22 78.29 -31.34
N GLU A 178 -36.53 78.23 -31.04
CA GLU A 178 -37.11 77.22 -30.14
C GLU A 178 -36.91 75.79 -30.66
N ALA A 179 -37.19 75.54 -31.94
CA ALA A 179 -36.99 74.23 -32.56
C ALA A 179 -35.50 73.82 -32.62
N ARG A 180 -34.59 74.79 -32.82
CA ARG A 180 -33.15 74.56 -32.78
C ARG A 180 -32.72 74.18 -31.37
N ALA A 181 -33.16 74.92 -30.35
CA ALA A 181 -32.87 74.61 -28.96
C ALA A 181 -33.38 73.21 -28.56
N GLU A 182 -34.56 72.80 -29.02
CA GLU A 182 -35.10 71.45 -28.80
C GLU A 182 -34.22 70.37 -29.44
N SER A 183 -33.78 70.57 -30.69
CA SER A 183 -32.87 69.65 -31.38
C SER A 183 -31.50 69.55 -30.71
N GLU A 184 -30.95 70.67 -30.26
CA GLU A 184 -29.68 70.70 -29.53
C GLU A 184 -29.79 70.00 -28.17
N SER A 185 -30.90 70.18 -27.44
CA SER A 185 -31.19 69.45 -26.20
C SER A 185 -31.25 67.94 -26.46
N ALA A 186 -31.98 67.50 -27.49
CA ALA A 186 -32.06 66.08 -27.83
C ALA A 186 -30.70 65.50 -28.27
N ALA A 187 -29.84 66.29 -28.92
CA ALA A 187 -28.47 65.89 -29.24
C ALA A 187 -27.60 65.73 -27.98
N ALA A 188 -27.78 66.60 -26.98
CA ALA A 188 -27.11 66.48 -25.69
C ALA A 188 -27.56 65.21 -24.95
N ASP A 189 -28.84 64.85 -25.01
CA ASP A 189 -29.38 63.62 -24.42
C ASP A 189 -28.76 62.37 -25.05
N VAL A 190 -28.60 62.34 -26.38
CA VAL A 190 -27.90 61.25 -27.08
C VAL A 190 -26.44 61.15 -26.63
N LYS A 191 -25.75 62.29 -26.50
CA LYS A 191 -24.37 62.32 -26.00
C LYS A 191 -24.27 61.79 -24.57
N ALA A 192 -25.20 62.15 -23.70
CA ALA A 192 -25.27 61.66 -22.33
C ALA A 192 -25.52 60.14 -22.27
N ALA A 193 -26.46 59.64 -23.08
CA ALA A 193 -26.74 58.20 -23.17
C ALA A 193 -25.54 57.40 -23.69
N ASN A 194 -24.83 57.90 -24.70
CA ASN A 194 -23.61 57.27 -25.22
C ASN A 194 -22.47 57.24 -24.19
N ALA A 195 -22.31 58.32 -23.41
CA ALA A 195 -21.33 58.37 -22.32
C ALA A 195 -21.65 57.31 -21.25
N GLN A 196 -22.94 57.15 -20.91
CA GLN A 196 -23.38 56.12 -19.98
C GLN A 196 -23.17 54.70 -20.53
N GLN A 197 -23.43 54.47 -21.82
CA GLN A 197 -23.13 53.19 -22.48
C GLN A 197 -21.62 52.87 -22.43
N THR A 198 -20.77 53.86 -22.69
CA THR A 198 -19.30 53.69 -22.62
C THR A 198 -18.86 53.30 -21.21
N ALA A 199 -19.44 53.92 -20.18
CA ALA A 199 -19.17 53.56 -18.79
C ALA A 199 -19.57 52.11 -18.47
N VAL A 200 -20.70 51.63 -19.01
CA VAL A 200 -21.14 50.23 -18.85
C VAL A 200 -20.24 49.27 -19.63
N GLN A 201 -19.78 49.64 -20.83
CA GLN A 201 -18.81 48.85 -21.60
C GLN A 201 -17.48 48.70 -20.84
N GLY A 202 -17.01 49.75 -20.17
CA GLY A 202 -15.83 49.68 -19.30
C GLY A 202 -16.01 48.67 -18.16
N LYS A 203 -17.18 48.65 -17.50
CA LYS A 203 -17.52 47.66 -16.47
C LYS A 203 -17.54 46.23 -17.03
N LEU A 204 -18.11 46.04 -18.22
CA LEU A 204 -18.12 44.74 -18.89
C LEU A 204 -16.70 44.25 -19.22
N GLN A 205 -15.84 45.13 -19.74
CA GLN A 205 -14.44 44.81 -20.02
C GLN A 205 -13.69 44.43 -18.73
N GLN A 206 -13.93 45.15 -17.64
CA GLN A 206 -13.37 44.83 -16.33
C GLN A 206 -13.83 43.46 -15.84
N ALA A 207 -15.13 43.16 -15.91
CA ALA A 207 -15.68 41.85 -15.51
C ALA A 207 -15.10 40.70 -16.36
N ARG A 208 -14.98 40.90 -17.69
CA ARG A 208 -14.36 39.91 -18.59
C ARG A 208 -12.88 39.69 -18.27
N SER A 209 -12.14 40.75 -17.91
CA SER A 209 -10.76 40.65 -17.46
C SER A 209 -10.65 39.83 -16.16
N GLN A 210 -11.57 40.06 -15.21
CA GLN A 210 -11.63 39.30 -13.96
C GLN A 210 -11.91 37.80 -14.21
N VAL A 211 -12.83 37.47 -15.12
CA VAL A 211 -13.06 36.08 -15.56
C VAL A 211 -11.79 35.47 -16.15
N LYS A 212 -11.07 36.21 -17.01
CA LYS A 212 -9.81 35.72 -17.60
C LYS A 212 -8.78 35.40 -16.51
N THR A 213 -8.63 36.27 -15.52
CA THR A 213 -7.72 36.04 -14.39
C THR A 213 -8.17 34.86 -13.53
N ALA A 214 -9.46 34.74 -13.23
CA ALA A 214 -10.01 33.59 -12.49
C ALA A 214 -9.78 32.27 -13.25
N ALA A 215 -9.96 32.26 -14.58
CA ALA A 215 -9.69 31.09 -15.40
C ALA A 215 -8.19 30.70 -15.43
N GLN A 216 -7.27 31.66 -15.33
CA GLN A 216 -5.84 31.34 -15.16
C GLN A 216 -5.56 30.73 -13.79
N GLN A 217 -6.21 31.23 -12.73
CA GLN A 217 -6.10 30.64 -11.40
C GLN A 217 -6.65 29.22 -11.37
N GLU A 218 -7.74 28.94 -12.07
CA GLU A 218 -8.30 27.59 -12.19
C GLU A 218 -7.33 26.64 -12.88
N LYS A 219 -6.71 27.06 -14.00
CA LYS A 219 -5.68 26.27 -14.68
C LYS A 219 -4.46 26.01 -13.80
N ALA A 220 -4.04 27.00 -13.01
CA ALA A 220 -2.95 26.83 -12.06
C ALA A 220 -3.32 25.84 -10.94
N ALA A 221 -4.56 25.89 -10.42
CA ALA A 221 -5.05 24.93 -9.44
C ALA A 221 -5.17 23.52 -10.03
N GLU A 222 -5.56 23.38 -11.28
CA GLU A 222 -5.59 22.09 -11.99
C GLU A 222 -4.18 21.51 -12.18
N ALA A 223 -3.20 22.36 -12.53
CA ALA A 223 -1.81 21.95 -12.58
C ALA A 223 -1.30 21.47 -11.21
N GLN A 224 -1.69 22.13 -10.12
CA GLN A 224 -1.35 21.71 -8.75
C GLN A 224 -1.94 20.34 -8.40
N VAL A 225 -3.18 20.06 -8.81
CA VAL A 225 -3.78 18.73 -8.64
C VAL A 225 -2.98 17.67 -9.40
N ASN A 226 -2.56 17.96 -10.62
CA ASN A 226 -1.76 17.02 -11.41
C ASN A 226 -0.39 16.77 -10.79
N THR A 227 0.27 17.81 -10.26
CA THR A 227 1.55 17.65 -9.54
C THR A 227 1.39 16.93 -8.21
N ALA A 228 0.26 17.04 -7.52
CA ALA A 228 0.00 16.32 -6.28
C ALA A 228 -0.31 14.83 -6.50
N ARG A 229 -0.74 14.46 -7.72
CA ARG A 229 -1.05 13.08 -8.11
C ARG A 229 0.14 12.33 -8.71
N ALA A 230 1.15 13.04 -9.20
CA ALA A 230 2.39 12.50 -9.75
C ALA A 230 3.32 12.02 -8.64
#